data_AF-A0AAW1Y1E3-F1
#
_entry.id   AF-A0AAW1Y1E3-F1
#
_cell.length_a   1.000
_cell.length_b   1.000
_cell.length_c   1.000
_cell.angle_alpha   90.00
_cell.angle_beta   90.00
_cell.angle_gamma   90.00
#
_symmetry.space_group_name_H-M   'P 1'
#
loop_
_entity.id
_entity.type
_entity.pdbx_description
1 polymer ?
#
loop_
_entity_poly.entity_id
_entity_poly.type
_entity_poly.pdbx_seq_one_letter_code
_entity_poly.pdbx_strand_id
1 'polypeptide(L)'
;MPPKALDYESLNENVKKVQYAIRGVLYLRASELQLHKEGKKIIFTNVGNPHALGQKPLTFPRQVVALCQAPFLLDDLMKLAAISLFGGSPVPYYLEETANWGLDVADLRQSVITARSKGSTVRAMVIINPGNPTGRSVS
;
A
#
# COMPACT_ATOMS: atom_id res chain seq x y z
N MET A 1 -6.16 -38.92 -1.26
CA MET A 1 -7.25 -38.02 -1.68
C MET A 1 -6.62 -36.81 -2.35
N PRO A 2 -7.16 -36.32 -3.48
CA PRO A 2 -6.68 -35.06 -4.04
C PRO A 2 -6.93 -33.92 -3.04
N PRO A 3 -6.07 -32.89 -3.00
CA PRO A 3 -6.31 -31.72 -2.16
C PRO A 3 -7.68 -31.13 -2.51
N LYS A 4 -8.48 -30.83 -1.49
CA LYS A 4 -9.75 -30.15 -1.70
C LYS A 4 -9.46 -28.82 -2.42
N ALA A 5 -10.20 -28.54 -3.50
CA ALA A 5 -10.04 -27.28 -4.22
C ALA A 5 -10.31 -26.10 -3.27
N LEU A 6 -9.56 -25.01 -3.45
CA LEU A 6 -9.77 -23.78 -2.70
C LEU A 6 -11.15 -23.20 -3.05
N ASP A 7 -12.05 -23.18 -2.09
CA ASP A 7 -13.38 -22.56 -2.16
C ASP A 7 -13.47 -21.39 -1.18
N TYR A 8 -14.48 -20.53 -1.34
CA TYR A 8 -14.65 -19.36 -0.46
C TYR A 8 -14.74 -19.76 1.01
N GLU A 9 -15.41 -20.87 1.32
CA GLU A 9 -15.58 -21.36 2.69
C GLU A 9 -14.25 -21.75 3.33
N SER A 10 -13.33 -22.33 2.55
CA SER A 10 -11.99 -22.75 2.96
C SER A 10 -10.98 -21.60 3.08
N LEU A 11 -11.34 -20.37 2.68
CA LEU A 11 -10.47 -19.21 2.84
C LEU A 11 -10.31 -18.83 4.31
N ASN A 12 -9.12 -18.34 4.65
CA ASN A 12 -8.84 -17.79 5.97
C ASN A 12 -9.79 -16.61 6.30
N GLU A 13 -10.35 -16.61 7.50
CA GLU A 13 -11.29 -15.57 7.96
C GLU A 13 -10.74 -14.15 7.90
N ASN A 14 -9.43 -13.96 8.04
CA ASN A 14 -8.81 -12.63 7.92
C ASN A 14 -8.80 -12.14 6.46
N VAL A 15 -8.72 -13.05 5.49
CA VAL A 15 -8.81 -12.73 4.05
C VAL A 15 -10.25 -12.40 3.67
N LYS A 16 -11.24 -13.03 4.31
CA LYS A 16 -12.66 -12.67 4.10
C LYS A 16 -12.99 -11.27 4.67
N LYS A 17 -12.34 -10.89 5.77
CA LYS A 17 -12.58 -9.61 6.46
C LYS A 17 -11.80 -8.43 5.88
N VAL A 18 -10.68 -8.66 5.20
CA VAL A 18 -9.84 -7.58 4.69
C VAL A 18 -10.55 -6.83 3.56
N GLN A 19 -10.52 -5.49 3.63
CA GLN A 19 -11.06 -4.62 2.59
C GLN A 19 -9.92 -3.80 1.97
N TYR A 20 -9.87 -3.77 0.64
CA TYR A 20 -8.89 -2.99 -0.11
C TYR A 20 -9.57 -1.93 -0.97
N ALA A 21 -9.85 -0.77 -0.38
CA ALA A 21 -10.66 0.28 -0.98
C ALA A 21 -10.05 0.87 -2.27
N ILE A 22 -8.72 0.91 -2.38
CA ILE A 22 -7.99 1.46 -3.55
C ILE A 22 -8.38 0.76 -4.86
N ARG A 23 -8.66 -0.55 -4.81
CA ARG A 23 -9.16 -1.33 -5.96
C ARG A 23 -10.47 -2.05 -5.64
N GLY A 24 -11.34 -1.39 -4.87
CA GLY A 24 -12.64 -1.92 -4.47
C GLY A 24 -13.71 -1.80 -5.55
N VAL A 25 -14.98 -1.84 -5.13
CA VAL A 25 -16.16 -1.88 -6.02
C VAL A 25 -16.20 -0.76 -7.06
N LEU A 26 -15.80 0.45 -6.69
CA LEU A 26 -15.77 1.60 -7.61
C LEU A 26 -14.73 1.39 -8.71
N TYR A 27 -13.56 0.87 -8.37
CA TYR A 27 -12.51 0.55 -9.34
C TYR A 27 -12.97 -0.56 -10.29
N LEU A 28 -13.58 -1.63 -9.76
CA LEU A 28 -14.08 -2.75 -10.57
C LEU A 28 -15.14 -2.27 -11.58
N ARG A 29 -16.11 -1.46 -11.13
CA ARG A 29 -17.13 -0.90 -12.02
C ARG A 29 -16.53 0.04 -13.07
N ALA A 30 -15.58 0.88 -12.67
CA ALA A 30 -14.87 1.77 -13.60
C ALA A 30 -14.05 0.98 -14.64
N SER A 31 -13.39 -0.11 -14.24
CA SER A 31 -12.66 -1.00 -15.16
C SER A 31 -13.58 -1.70 -16.14
N GLU A 32 -14.75 -2.17 -15.70
CA GLU A 32 -15.77 -2.79 -16.56
C GLU A 32 -16.25 -1.80 -17.64
N LEU A 33 -16.68 -0.60 -17.24
CA LEU A 33 -17.12 0.44 -18.17
C LEU A 33 -16.03 0.82 -19.20
N GLN A 34 -14.78 0.93 -18.75
CA GLN A 34 -13.63 1.20 -19.61
C GLN A 34 -13.38 0.07 -20.63
N LEU A 35 -13.51 -1.20 -20.21
CA LEU A 35 -13.32 -2.37 -21.08
C LEU A 35 -14.40 -2.45 -22.16
N HIS A 36 -15.66 -2.20 -21.79
CA HIS A 36 -16.78 -2.17 -22.74
C HIS A 36 -16.83 -0.91 -23.59
N LYS A 37 -15.92 0.06 -23.36
CA LYS A 37 -15.90 1.39 -24.00
C LYS A 37 -17.24 2.12 -23.85
N GLU A 38 -17.91 1.89 -22.74
CA GLU A 38 -19.19 2.51 -22.41
C GLU A 38 -18.96 3.92 -21.84
N GLY A 39 -19.62 4.91 -22.44
CA GLY A 39 -19.62 6.28 -21.92
C GLY A 39 -18.33 7.07 -22.20
N LYS A 40 -18.00 7.99 -21.29
CA LYS A 40 -16.86 8.90 -21.42
C LYS A 40 -15.58 8.23 -20.94
N LYS A 41 -14.43 8.67 -21.46
CA LYS A 41 -13.10 8.23 -21.00
C LYS A 41 -12.98 8.36 -19.47
N ILE A 42 -12.68 7.26 -18.80
CA ILE A 42 -12.46 7.25 -17.36
C ILE A 42 -11.00 7.59 -17.07
N ILE A 43 -10.79 8.48 -16.10
CA ILE A 43 -9.45 8.84 -15.59
C ILE A 43 -9.35 8.29 -14.17
N PHE A 44 -8.44 7.34 -13.96
CA PHE A 44 -8.22 6.72 -12.65
C PHE A 44 -7.37 7.64 -11.77
N THR A 45 -7.99 8.22 -10.74
CA THR A 45 -7.33 9.05 -9.71
C THR A 45 -7.25 8.34 -8.36
N ASN A 46 -7.70 7.09 -8.28
CA ASN A 46 -7.76 6.27 -7.07
C ASN A 46 -6.42 5.63 -6.68
N VAL A 47 -5.44 5.59 -7.61
CA VAL A 47 -4.09 5.03 -7.36
C VAL A 47 -3.06 6.10 -7.67
N GLY A 48 -2.09 6.27 -6.79
CA GLY A 48 -0.86 7.01 -7.06
C GLY A 48 0.00 6.29 -8.10
N ASN A 49 -0.43 6.27 -9.36
CA ASN A 49 0.31 5.72 -10.50
C ASN A 49 0.57 6.82 -11.53
N PRO A 50 1.59 7.66 -11.31
CA PRO A 50 1.78 8.81 -12.17
C PRO A 50 2.29 8.42 -13.57
N HIS A 51 2.87 7.23 -13.75
CA HIS A 51 3.17 6.69 -15.10
C HIS A 51 1.90 6.49 -15.94
N ALA A 52 0.79 6.04 -15.34
CA ALA A 52 -0.49 5.93 -16.05
C ALA A 52 -1.05 7.30 -16.49
N LEU A 53 -0.57 8.38 -15.88
CA LEU A 53 -0.89 9.77 -16.23
C LEU A 53 0.19 10.43 -17.11
N GLY A 54 1.15 9.66 -17.62
CA GLY A 54 2.17 10.14 -18.56
C GLY A 54 3.49 10.58 -17.93
N GLN A 55 3.70 10.37 -16.63
CA GLN A 55 5.02 10.57 -16.04
C GLN A 55 6.03 9.66 -16.75
N LYS A 56 7.14 10.23 -17.21
CA LYS A 56 8.24 9.46 -17.79
C LYS A 56 9.00 8.75 -16.68
N PRO A 57 9.30 7.45 -16.84
CA PRO A 57 10.17 6.74 -15.92
C PRO A 57 11.55 7.38 -15.80
N LEU A 58 12.16 7.33 -14.62
CA LEU A 58 13.53 7.77 -14.43
C LEU A 58 14.53 6.79 -15.07
N THR A 59 15.49 7.32 -15.81
CA THR A 59 16.46 6.53 -16.59
C THR A 59 17.36 5.67 -15.70
N PHE A 60 17.94 6.26 -14.66
CA PHE A 60 18.92 5.58 -13.80
C PHE A 60 18.34 4.35 -13.06
N PRO A 61 17.19 4.43 -12.35
CA PRO A 61 16.58 3.25 -11.73
C PRO A 61 16.22 2.14 -12.74
N ARG A 62 15.79 2.50 -13.96
CA ARG A 62 15.49 1.50 -14.99
C ARG A 62 16.73 0.77 -15.47
N GLN A 63 17.84 1.48 -15.65
CA GLN A 63 19.13 0.88 -16.02
C GLN A 63 19.56 -0.12 -14.93
N VAL A 64 19.47 0.26 -13.65
CA VAL A 64 19.79 -0.64 -12.53
C VAL A 64 18.89 -1.88 -12.50
N VAL A 65 17.56 -1.73 -12.63
CA VAL A 65 16.64 -2.89 -12.68
C VAL A 65 16.91 -3.78 -13.90
N ALA A 66 17.22 -3.19 -15.06
CA ALA A 66 17.57 -3.96 -16.25
C ALA A 66 18.84 -4.80 -16.04
N LEU A 67 19.88 -4.23 -15.41
CA LEU A 67 21.08 -4.96 -15.02
C LEU A 67 20.79 -6.06 -13.99
N CYS A 68 19.86 -5.83 -13.04
CA CYS A 68 19.41 -6.86 -12.11
C CYS A 68 18.71 -8.05 -12.79
N GLN A 69 17.88 -7.77 -13.80
CA GLN A 69 17.10 -8.76 -14.56
C GLN A 69 17.90 -9.45 -15.67
N ALA A 70 18.92 -8.79 -16.21
CA ALA A 70 19.84 -9.32 -17.21
C ALA A 70 21.28 -9.23 -16.68
N PRO A 71 21.68 -10.12 -15.75
CA PRO A 71 22.99 -10.04 -15.08
C PRO A 71 24.18 -10.26 -16.01
N PHE A 72 23.97 -10.79 -17.21
CA PHE A 72 25.01 -10.87 -18.24
C PHE A 72 25.39 -9.48 -18.80
N LEU A 73 24.62 -8.43 -18.49
CA LEU A 73 24.97 -7.04 -18.73
C LEU A 73 25.85 -6.45 -17.60
N LEU A 74 26.10 -7.20 -16.51
CA LEU A 74 26.84 -6.78 -15.32
C LEU A 74 28.35 -7.12 -15.36
N ASP A 75 28.98 -6.99 -16.51
CA ASP A 75 30.45 -6.77 -16.51
C ASP A 75 30.83 -5.38 -15.94
N ASP A 76 29.87 -4.61 -15.40
CA ASP A 76 30.10 -3.56 -14.43
C ASP A 76 28.94 -3.42 -13.41
N LEU A 77 29.27 -3.66 -12.13
CA LEU A 77 28.66 -3.17 -10.88
C LEU A 77 27.16 -3.42 -10.53
N MET A 78 26.96 -4.51 -9.78
CA MET A 78 26.31 -4.69 -8.46
C MET A 78 24.91 -4.10 -8.09
N LYS A 79 24.11 -4.96 -7.44
CA LYS A 79 22.65 -4.89 -7.16
C LYS A 79 22.30 -4.61 -5.68
N LEU A 80 21.08 -4.15 -5.37
CA LEU A 80 20.25 -4.67 -4.25
C LEU A 80 18.75 -4.28 -4.34
N ALA A 81 17.85 -5.14 -3.81
CA ALA A 81 16.39 -4.97 -3.72
C ALA A 81 15.81 -5.42 -2.34
N ALA A 82 14.54 -5.05 -2.10
CA ALA A 82 13.81 -4.82 -0.84
C ALA A 82 13.12 -6.03 -0.13
N ILE A 83 12.53 -5.79 1.06
CA ILE A 83 11.74 -6.75 1.86
C ILE A 83 10.48 -6.09 2.46
N SER A 84 9.33 -6.78 2.41
CA SER A 84 8.13 -6.50 3.24
C SER A 84 7.19 -7.73 3.28
N LEU A 85 7.15 -8.50 4.39
CA LEU A 85 6.10 -9.51 4.66
C LEU A 85 6.21 -10.14 6.09
N PHE A 86 5.69 -9.51 7.17
CA PHE A 86 5.86 -10.07 8.54
C PHE A 86 4.62 -10.08 9.47
N GLY A 87 3.40 -10.20 8.94
CA GLY A 87 2.26 -10.72 9.74
C GLY A 87 1.86 -9.95 11.01
N GLY A 88 2.15 -8.65 11.09
CA GLY A 88 1.77 -7.80 12.22
C GLY A 88 0.31 -7.36 12.19
N SER A 89 -0.30 -7.16 13.36
CA SER A 89 -1.62 -6.53 13.49
C SER A 89 -1.47 -5.02 13.65
N PRO A 90 -2.15 -4.20 12.82
CA PRO A 90 -2.02 -2.74 12.89
C PRO A 90 -2.75 -2.16 14.10
N VAL A 91 -2.14 -1.17 14.74
CA VAL A 91 -2.76 -0.32 15.76
C VAL A 91 -2.91 1.08 15.18
N PRO A 92 -4.14 1.56 14.93
CA PRO A 92 -4.34 2.87 14.33
C PRO A 92 -4.05 4.00 15.32
N TYR A 93 -3.50 5.09 14.80
CA TYR A 93 -3.49 6.41 15.42
C TYR A 93 -3.99 7.41 14.38
N TYR A 94 -4.63 8.49 14.83
CA TYR A 94 -5.25 9.47 13.95
C TYR A 94 -4.42 10.75 13.89
N LEU A 95 -4.52 11.44 12.76
CA LEU A 95 -3.90 12.75 12.54
C LEU A 95 -5.00 13.81 12.60
N GLU A 96 -4.69 14.94 13.21
CA GLU A 96 -5.65 16.04 13.40
C GLU A 96 -5.74 16.91 12.14
N GLU A 97 -6.84 16.77 11.39
CA GLU A 97 -7.07 17.46 10.11
C GLU A 97 -7.09 18.99 10.28
N THR A 98 -7.74 19.49 11.34
CA THR A 98 -7.82 20.93 11.65
C THR A 98 -6.48 21.52 12.09
N ALA A 99 -5.55 20.67 12.54
CA ALA A 99 -4.17 21.02 12.87
C ALA A 99 -3.19 20.63 11.76
N ASN A 100 -3.64 20.69 10.49
CA ASN A 100 -2.86 20.41 9.29
C ASN A 100 -2.34 18.96 9.21
N TRP A 101 -3.13 17.97 9.63
CA TRP A 101 -2.72 16.55 9.78
C TRP A 101 -1.62 16.36 10.82
N GLY A 102 -1.73 17.07 11.95
CA GLY A 102 -0.76 17.01 13.05
C GLY A 102 -0.81 15.68 13.78
N LEU A 103 0.36 15.21 14.23
CA LEU A 103 0.42 14.08 15.14
C LEU A 103 0.16 14.57 16.56
N ASP A 104 -0.92 14.10 17.19
CA ASP A 104 -1.14 14.30 18.61
C ASP A 104 -0.49 13.17 19.42
N VAL A 105 0.50 13.52 20.24
CA VAL A 105 1.24 12.59 21.09
C VAL A 105 0.38 12.02 22.21
N ALA A 106 -0.60 12.77 22.72
CA ALA A 106 -1.53 12.31 23.75
C ALA A 106 -2.42 11.19 23.20
N ASP A 107 -3.00 11.39 22.02
CA ASP A 107 -3.82 10.39 21.35
C ASP A 107 -3.02 9.16 20.93
N LEU A 108 -1.80 9.35 20.43
CA LEU A 108 -0.90 8.24 20.13
C LEU A 108 -0.64 7.37 21.36
N ARG A 109 -0.37 7.99 22.52
CA ARG A 109 -0.18 7.26 23.79
C ARG A 109 -1.45 6.51 24.17
N GLN A 110 -2.61 7.12 24.01
CA GLN A 110 -3.89 6.49 24.32
C GLN A 110 -4.17 5.28 23.41
N SER A 111 -3.86 5.36 22.12
CA SER A 111 -3.95 4.23 21.18
C SER A 111 -3.05 3.06 21.59
N VAL A 112 -1.82 3.34 22.01
CA VAL A 112 -0.88 2.29 22.46
C VAL A 112 -1.36 1.62 23.75
N ILE A 113 -1.84 2.41 24.73
CA ILE A 113 -2.39 1.88 25.99
C ILE A 113 -3.60 0.99 25.71
N THR A 114 -4.51 1.45 24.87
CA THR A 114 -5.71 0.70 24.49
C THR A 114 -5.39 -0.59 23.75
N ALA A 115 -4.36 -0.60 22.89
CA ALA A 115 -3.91 -1.82 22.23
C ALA A 115 -3.30 -2.82 23.21
N ARG A 116 -2.49 -2.33 24.17
CA ARG A 116 -1.87 -3.17 25.21
C ARG A 116 -2.89 -3.77 26.16
N SER A 117 -3.92 -3.02 26.58
CA SER A 117 -4.99 -3.54 27.43
C SER A 117 -5.83 -4.62 26.73
N LYS A 118 -5.90 -4.60 25.40
CA LYS A 118 -6.51 -5.64 24.55
C LYS A 118 -5.58 -6.83 24.27
N GLY A 119 -4.44 -6.92 24.96
CA GLY A 119 -3.48 -8.03 24.83
C GLY A 119 -2.52 -7.92 23.64
N SER A 120 -2.48 -6.78 22.93
CA SER A 120 -1.55 -6.58 21.81
C SER A 120 -0.20 -6.04 22.29
N THR A 121 0.90 -6.68 21.87
CA THR A 121 2.24 -6.14 22.11
C THR A 121 2.63 -5.21 20.96
N VAL A 122 2.62 -3.89 21.18
CA VAL A 122 3.04 -2.90 20.18
C VAL A 122 4.57 -2.91 20.06
N ARG A 123 5.10 -3.17 18.85
CA ARG A 123 6.53 -3.39 18.59
C ARG A 123 7.23 -2.33 17.75
N ALA A 124 6.47 -1.63 16.90
CA ALA A 124 7.01 -0.62 16.00
C ALA A 124 5.93 0.43 15.72
N MET A 125 6.36 1.63 15.36
CA MET A 125 5.52 2.70 14.87
C MET A 125 5.95 3.04 13.44
N VAL A 126 4.98 3.14 12.53
CA VAL A 126 5.22 3.53 11.14
C VAL A 126 4.88 5.00 11.02
N ILE A 127 5.85 5.83 10.66
CA ILE A 127 5.64 7.22 10.28
C ILE A 127 5.80 7.30 8.77
N ILE A 128 4.80 7.84 8.06
CA ILE A 128 4.88 8.13 6.63
C ILE A 128 5.21 9.63 6.49
N ASN A 129 6.42 9.95 6.04
CA ASN A 129 6.91 11.32 5.87
C ASN A 129 7.72 11.46 4.56
N PRO A 130 7.31 12.31 3.59
CA PRO A 130 6.09 13.12 3.58
C PRO A 130 4.83 12.25 3.62
N GLY A 131 3.79 12.72 4.31
CA GLY A 131 2.55 12.01 4.53
C GLY A 131 1.91 11.56 3.21
N ASN A 132 1.46 10.32 3.16
CA ASN A 132 0.63 9.80 2.09
C ASN A 132 -0.59 9.14 2.77
N PRO A 133 -1.83 9.61 2.54
CA PRO A 133 -2.29 10.53 1.48
C PRO A 133 -2.24 12.04 1.83
N THR A 134 -1.76 12.41 3.02
CA THR A 134 -1.98 13.76 3.60
C THR A 134 -1.03 14.84 3.09
N GLY A 135 0.09 14.50 2.46
CA GLY A 135 1.08 15.43 1.91
C GLY A 135 1.91 16.20 2.94
N ARG A 136 1.68 16.03 4.25
CA ARG A 136 2.38 16.80 5.29
C ARG A 136 3.81 16.32 5.49
N SER A 137 4.77 17.25 5.54
CA SER A 137 6.12 16.96 6.03
C SER A 137 6.18 17.22 7.54
N VAL A 138 6.72 16.30 8.32
CA VAL A 138 6.97 16.52 9.76
C VAL A 138 8.29 17.27 9.91
N SER A 139 8.25 18.48 10.47
CA SER A 139 9.39 19.33 10.83
C SER A 139 9.62 19.33 12.32
#